data_AF-H1Q4K0-F1
#
_entry.id   AF-H1Q4K0-F1
#
_cell.length_a   1.000
_cell.length_b   1.000
_cell.length_c   1.000
_cell.angle_alpha   90.00
_cell.angle_beta   90.00
_cell.angle_gamma   90.00
#
_symmetry.space_group_name_H-M   'P 1'
#
loop_
_entity.id
_entity.type
_entity.pdbx_description
1 polymer ?
#
loop_
_entity_poly.entity_id
_entity_poly.type
_entity_poly.pdbx_seq_one_letter_code
_entity_poly.pdbx_strand_id
1 'polypeptide(L)'
;MKQISIIILSVVFALTAFAIKGNTAPAQPIDSTIFKVHLDNKEYQVWLDIDFYNNNIIVPKQEVFGPVPGYLGAVRDTRKWIISDAIVKGRSAQLTIINDYGSEDLKARLTLNADSTYTFEQMSGSTIKIVVDNKWLKLPKKLIFTRKK
;
A
#
# COMPACT_ATOMS: atom_id res chain seq x y z
N MET A 1 -55.58 45.97 48.70
CA MET A 1 -54.33 45.55 49.38
C MET A 1 -53.69 44.47 48.53
N LYS A 2 -52.50 44.75 48.00
CA LYS A 2 -51.84 43.98 46.95
C LYS A 2 -51.14 42.76 47.55
N GLN A 3 -51.46 41.57 47.05
CA GLN A 3 -50.69 40.34 47.28
C GLN A 3 -49.42 40.40 46.43
N ILE A 4 -48.26 40.31 47.09
CA ILE A 4 -46.93 40.32 46.47
C ILE A 4 -46.48 38.85 46.41
N SER A 5 -46.44 38.29 45.20
CA SER A 5 -45.84 36.98 44.95
C SER A 5 -44.49 37.16 44.28
N ILE A 6 -43.46 36.68 44.96
CA ILE A 6 -42.05 36.62 44.54
C ILE A 6 -41.93 35.52 43.47
N ILE A 7 -41.46 35.86 42.27
CA ILE A 7 -41.09 34.88 41.24
C ILE A 7 -39.58 34.96 41.03
N ILE A 8 -38.90 33.89 41.41
CA ILE A 8 -37.47 33.65 41.24
C ILE A 8 -37.20 33.37 39.76
N LEU A 9 -36.35 34.20 39.14
CA LEU A 9 -35.93 34.05 37.75
C LEU A 9 -34.82 33.00 37.65
N SER A 10 -35.17 31.76 37.34
CA SER A 10 -34.22 30.70 36.98
C SER A 10 -33.92 30.75 35.49
N VAL A 11 -32.72 31.23 35.14
CA VAL A 11 -32.17 31.18 33.78
C VAL A 11 -31.82 29.72 33.47
N VAL A 12 -32.59 29.08 32.58
CA VAL A 12 -32.28 27.75 32.05
C VAL A 12 -31.35 27.91 30.86
N PHE A 13 -30.12 27.43 30.99
CA PHE A 13 -29.13 27.38 29.92
C PHE A 13 -29.42 26.15 29.04
N ALA A 14 -30.07 26.34 27.89
CA ALA A 14 -30.30 25.26 26.93
C ALA A 14 -29.02 25.01 26.12
N LEU A 15 -28.30 23.93 26.46
CA LEU A 15 -27.21 23.39 25.64
C LEU A 15 -27.82 22.73 24.40
N THR A 16 -27.83 23.44 23.26
CA THR A 16 -28.09 22.82 21.97
C THR A 16 -26.82 22.16 21.46
N ALA A 17 -26.77 20.82 21.50
CA ALA A 17 -25.73 20.05 20.83
C ALA A 17 -25.92 20.14 19.31
N PHE A 18 -25.06 20.92 18.63
CA PHE A 18 -24.90 20.81 17.19
C PHE A 18 -24.15 19.51 16.87
N ALA A 19 -24.87 18.47 16.46
CA ALA A 19 -24.26 17.30 15.86
C ALA A 19 -23.74 17.68 14.47
N ILE A 20 -22.42 17.84 14.36
CA ILE A 20 -21.74 17.95 13.07
C ILE A 20 -21.87 16.58 12.41
N LYS A 21 -22.83 16.40 11.50
CA LYS A 21 -22.83 15.26 10.59
C LYS A 21 -21.61 15.43 9.69
N GLY A 22 -20.51 14.76 10.06
CA GLY A 22 -19.39 14.59 9.15
C GLY A 22 -19.92 13.91 7.89
N ASN A 23 -19.83 14.59 6.75
CA ASN A 23 -20.06 13.97 5.46
C ASN A 23 -18.93 12.97 5.21
N THR A 24 -19.01 11.79 5.81
CA THR A 24 -18.29 10.62 5.29
C THR A 24 -18.99 10.26 3.99
N ALA A 25 -18.43 10.74 2.88
CA ALA A 25 -18.76 10.19 1.58
C ALA A 25 -18.68 8.67 1.68
N PRO A 26 -19.68 7.91 1.18
CA PRO A 26 -19.58 6.46 1.16
C PRO A 26 -18.28 6.09 0.46
N ALA A 27 -17.44 5.32 1.16
CA ALA A 27 -16.25 4.76 0.56
C ALA A 27 -16.67 4.07 -0.73
N GLN A 28 -16.15 4.54 -1.86
CA GLN A 28 -16.40 3.91 -3.15
C GLN A 28 -16.08 2.42 -2.99
N PRO A 29 -16.95 1.50 -3.45
CA PRO A 29 -16.64 0.08 -3.41
C PRO A 29 -15.26 -0.12 -4.04
N ILE A 30 -14.32 -0.65 -3.26
CA ILE A 30 -12.98 -0.94 -3.76
C ILE A 30 -13.19 -2.05 -4.79
N ASP A 31 -13.12 -1.68 -6.08
CA ASP A 31 -13.10 -2.64 -7.17
C ASP A 31 -12.03 -3.68 -6.83
N SER A 32 -12.45 -4.93 -6.60
CA SER A 32 -11.76 -5.87 -5.69
C SER A 32 -10.52 -6.53 -6.30
N THR A 33 -9.82 -5.80 -7.19
CA THR A 33 -8.67 -6.25 -7.96
C THR A 33 -7.53 -5.20 -7.98
N ILE A 34 -7.55 -4.20 -7.09
CA ILE A 34 -6.53 -3.13 -7.06
C ILE A 34 -5.09 -3.64 -6.93
N PHE A 35 -4.89 -4.84 -6.38
CA PHE A 35 -3.59 -5.52 -6.27
C PHE A 35 -3.47 -6.74 -7.19
N LYS A 36 -4.08 -6.64 -8.37
CA LYS A 36 -3.89 -7.52 -9.52
C LYS A 36 -3.51 -6.67 -10.72
N VAL A 37 -2.22 -6.39 -10.89
CA VAL A 37 -1.75 -5.33 -11.80
C VAL A 37 -0.25 -5.43 -12.10
N HIS A 38 0.14 -4.94 -13.28
CA HIS A 38 1.53 -4.63 -13.61
C HIS A 38 1.82 -3.13 -13.34
N LEU A 39 2.85 -2.85 -12.57
CA LEU A 39 3.21 -1.50 -12.13
C LEU A 39 4.65 -1.16 -12.50
N ASP A 40 4.88 0.01 -13.06
CA ASP A 40 6.20 0.49 -13.48
C ASP A 40 6.68 1.67 -12.62
N ASN A 41 7.97 1.66 -12.29
CA ASN A 41 8.74 2.83 -11.88
C ASN A 41 9.80 3.12 -12.96
N LYS A 42 9.56 4.19 -13.74
CA LYS A 42 10.42 4.55 -14.87
C LYS A 42 11.79 5.08 -14.45
N GLU A 43 11.88 5.76 -13.32
CA GLU A 43 13.11 6.38 -12.81
C GLU A 43 14.20 5.34 -12.56
N TYR A 44 13.86 4.26 -11.84
CA TYR A 44 14.79 3.17 -11.52
C TYR A 44 14.71 2.00 -12.52
N GLN A 45 13.74 2.04 -13.44
CA GLN A 45 13.46 0.99 -14.43
C GLN A 45 13.18 -0.36 -13.76
N VAL A 46 12.33 -0.32 -12.74
CA VAL A 46 11.86 -1.50 -11.99
C VAL A 46 10.35 -1.61 -12.13
N TRP A 47 9.83 -2.83 -12.01
CA TRP A 47 8.40 -3.10 -12.10
C TRP A 47 7.96 -4.11 -11.04
N LEU A 48 6.65 -4.14 -10.80
CA LEU A 48 5.97 -5.15 -10.01
C LEU A 48 4.94 -5.87 -10.89
N ASP A 49 4.97 -7.19 -10.88
CA ASP A 49 3.88 -8.04 -11.37
C ASP A 49 3.23 -8.71 -10.16
N ILE A 50 1.95 -8.42 -9.91
CA ILE A 50 1.26 -8.85 -8.69
C ILE A 50 -0.16 -9.36 -8.95
N ASP A 51 -0.54 -10.40 -8.20
CA ASP A 51 -1.92 -10.84 -7.94
C ASP A 51 -1.99 -11.33 -6.48
N PHE A 52 -2.24 -10.41 -5.55
CA PHE A 52 -2.28 -10.70 -4.10
C PHE A 52 -3.54 -11.45 -3.66
N TYR A 53 -4.46 -11.74 -4.58
CA TYR A 53 -5.71 -12.43 -4.27
C TYR A 53 -5.65 -13.91 -4.66
N ASN A 54 -4.97 -14.22 -5.77
CA ASN A 54 -4.88 -15.60 -6.28
C ASN A 54 -3.51 -16.24 -6.06
N ASN A 55 -2.48 -15.46 -5.75
CA ASN A 55 -1.11 -15.94 -5.54
C ASN A 55 -0.61 -16.84 -6.67
N ASN A 56 -0.92 -16.48 -7.91
CA ASN A 56 -0.73 -17.31 -9.09
C ASN A 56 0.33 -16.78 -10.07
N ILE A 57 1.17 -15.83 -9.62
CA ILE A 57 2.25 -15.31 -10.45
C ILE A 57 3.38 -16.34 -10.49
N ILE A 58 3.75 -16.77 -11.69
CA ILE A 58 4.97 -17.54 -11.93
C ILE A 58 6.09 -16.56 -12.24
N VAL A 59 7.16 -16.61 -11.45
CA VAL A 59 8.32 -15.75 -11.65
C VAL A 59 9.12 -16.26 -12.86
N PRO A 60 9.30 -15.47 -13.92
CA PRO A 60 10.00 -15.92 -15.12
C PRO A 60 11.44 -16.33 -14.81
N LYS A 61 11.86 -17.52 -15.28
CA LYS A 61 13.19 -18.12 -15.07
C LYS A 61 13.48 -18.50 -13.61
N GLN A 62 12.47 -18.47 -12.74
CA GLN A 62 12.56 -18.85 -11.33
C GLN A 62 11.33 -19.65 -10.90
N GLU A 63 10.91 -20.58 -11.76
CA GLU A 63 9.70 -21.40 -11.59
C GLU A 63 9.77 -22.31 -10.35
N VAL A 64 10.97 -22.53 -9.80
CA VAL A 64 11.21 -23.30 -8.56
C VAL A 64 10.48 -22.73 -7.34
N PHE A 65 10.20 -21.43 -7.30
CA PHE A 65 9.40 -20.82 -6.22
C PHE A 65 7.92 -21.20 -6.30
N GLY A 66 7.48 -21.78 -7.42
CA GLY A 66 6.07 -22.03 -7.67
C GLY A 66 5.26 -20.73 -7.81
N PRO A 67 3.93 -20.83 -7.70
CA PRO A 67 3.05 -19.66 -7.71
C PRO A 67 3.23 -18.80 -6.46
N VAL A 68 3.41 -17.49 -6.67
CA VAL A 68 3.60 -16.50 -5.60
C VAL A 68 2.66 -15.29 -5.78
N PRO A 69 2.46 -14.47 -4.74
CA PRO A 69 1.74 -13.19 -4.85
C PRO A 69 2.29 -12.23 -5.92
N GLY A 70 3.59 -12.29 -6.19
CA GLY A 70 4.23 -11.46 -7.22
C GLY A 70 5.73 -11.33 -7.05
N TYR A 71 6.32 -10.38 -7.77
CA TYR A 71 7.75 -10.10 -7.68
C TYR A 71 8.08 -8.67 -8.11
N LEU A 72 9.24 -8.17 -7.69
CA LEU A 72 9.89 -6.97 -8.22
C LEU A 72 10.99 -7.38 -9.19
N GLY A 73 10.92 -6.83 -10.40
CA GLY A 73 11.94 -6.98 -11.44
C GLY A 73 12.58 -5.66 -11.83
N ALA A 74 13.69 -5.75 -12.57
CA ALA A 74 14.36 -4.59 -13.16
C ALA A 74 14.71 -4.86 -14.62
N VAL A 75 14.63 -3.82 -15.46
CA VAL A 75 14.84 -3.97 -16.92
C VAL A 75 16.28 -4.38 -17.21
N ARG A 76 17.20 -3.95 -16.36
CA ARG A 76 18.65 -4.15 -16.50
C ARG A 76 19.20 -5.26 -15.61
N ASP A 77 18.33 -5.95 -14.85
CA ASP A 77 18.73 -7.02 -13.94
C ASP A 77 17.82 -8.25 -14.08
N THR A 78 18.42 -9.39 -14.41
CA THR A 78 17.68 -10.65 -14.54
C THR A 78 17.23 -11.22 -13.20
N ARG A 79 17.86 -10.81 -12.09
CA ARG A 79 17.48 -11.22 -10.74
C ARG A 79 16.15 -10.58 -10.34
N LYS A 80 15.49 -11.19 -9.36
CA LYS A 80 14.15 -10.82 -8.92
C LYS A 80 14.08 -10.82 -7.41
N TRP A 81 13.27 -9.93 -6.88
CA TRP A 81 12.88 -9.92 -5.47
C TRP A 81 11.47 -10.47 -5.37
N ILE A 82 11.32 -11.62 -4.74
CA ILE A 82 10.11 -12.44 -4.77
C ILE A 82 9.22 -12.04 -3.60
N ILE A 83 7.97 -11.69 -3.89
CA ILE A 83 6.97 -11.42 -2.85
C ILE A 83 6.42 -12.78 -2.42
N SER A 84 6.92 -13.31 -1.31
CA SER A 84 6.54 -14.63 -0.80
C SER A 84 5.21 -14.63 -0.04
N ASP A 85 4.80 -13.48 0.48
CA ASP A 85 3.52 -13.31 1.17
C ASP A 85 2.99 -11.89 1.01
N ALA A 86 1.65 -11.76 0.94
CA ALA A 86 0.96 -10.49 0.80
C ALA A 86 -0.36 -10.48 1.59
N ILE A 87 -0.52 -9.50 2.47
CA ILE A 87 -1.73 -9.32 3.28
C ILE A 87 -2.39 -8.00 2.93
N VAL A 88 -3.52 -8.07 2.22
CA VAL A 88 -4.30 -6.89 1.79
C VAL A 88 -5.20 -6.37 2.91
N LYS A 89 -5.15 -5.06 3.16
CA LYS A 89 -6.02 -4.32 4.08
C LYS A 89 -6.45 -3.00 3.43
N GLY A 90 -7.66 -2.99 2.90
CA GLY A 90 -8.21 -1.82 2.20
C GLY A 90 -7.35 -1.44 0.99
N ARG A 91 -6.79 -0.22 1.00
CA ARG A 91 -5.94 0.32 -0.09
C ARG A 91 -4.46 0.01 0.08
N SER A 92 -4.09 -0.82 1.05
CA SER A 92 -2.70 -1.18 1.32
C SER A 92 -2.52 -2.69 1.39
N ALA A 93 -1.30 -3.16 1.11
CA ALA A 93 -0.87 -4.54 1.30
C ALA A 93 0.46 -4.57 2.05
N GLN A 94 0.58 -5.41 3.07
CA GLN A 94 1.85 -5.72 3.72
C GLN A 94 2.50 -6.88 2.98
N LEU A 95 3.80 -6.77 2.69
CA LEU A 95 4.53 -7.71 1.86
C LEU A 95 5.69 -8.32 2.64
N THR A 96 5.89 -9.62 2.46
CA THR A 96 7.16 -10.29 2.77
C THR A 96 7.88 -10.54 1.46
N ILE A 97 9.14 -10.10 1.36
CA ILE A 97 9.90 -10.19 0.12
C ILE A 97 11.26 -10.82 0.40
N ILE A 98 11.68 -11.74 -0.46
CA ILE A 98 12.98 -12.41 -0.41
C ILE A 98 13.77 -12.16 -1.69
N ASN A 99 15.10 -12.18 -1.64
CA ASN A 99 15.89 -12.25 -2.87
C ASN A 99 15.80 -13.66 -3.49
N ASP A 100 16.30 -13.80 -4.71
CA ASP A 100 16.29 -15.06 -5.45
C ASP A 100 17.24 -16.13 -4.91
N TYR A 101 18.14 -15.76 -3.99
CA TYR A 101 19.00 -16.70 -3.26
C TYR A 101 18.41 -17.14 -1.92
N GLY A 102 17.29 -16.56 -1.48
CA GLY A 102 16.68 -16.79 -0.17
C GLY A 102 17.53 -16.32 1.03
N SER A 103 18.62 -15.59 0.80
CA SER A 103 19.57 -15.16 1.84
C SER A 103 19.24 -13.78 2.42
N GLU A 104 18.39 -13.02 1.74
CA GLU A 104 17.94 -11.69 2.15
C GLU A 104 16.42 -11.66 2.18
N ASP A 105 15.85 -11.16 3.27
CA ASP A 105 14.43 -10.88 3.41
C ASP A 105 14.15 -9.44 3.87
N LEU A 106 12.95 -8.95 3.56
CA LEU A 106 12.46 -7.66 4.01
C LEU A 106 10.94 -7.65 4.16
N LYS A 107 10.46 -6.64 4.91
CA LYS A 107 9.04 -6.29 4.99
C LYS A 107 8.80 -4.97 4.26
N ALA A 108 7.75 -4.92 3.45
CA ALA A 108 7.35 -3.74 2.71
C ALA A 108 5.86 -3.49 2.79
N ARG A 109 5.42 -2.33 2.33
CA ARG A 109 4.02 -1.96 2.18
C ARG A 109 3.80 -1.35 0.80
N LEU A 110 2.80 -1.84 0.09
CA LEU A 110 2.32 -1.24 -1.16
C LEU A 110 0.98 -0.57 -0.89
N THR A 111 0.82 0.70 -1.26
CA THR A 111 -0.42 1.48 -1.02
C THR A 111 -0.89 2.17 -2.27
N LEU A 112 -2.16 1.97 -2.63
CA LEU A 112 -2.82 2.70 -3.70
C LEU A 112 -3.22 4.10 -3.22
N ASN A 113 -2.61 5.12 -3.80
CA ASN A 113 -2.85 6.52 -3.52
C ASN A 113 -4.14 7.02 -4.18
N ALA A 114 -4.63 8.21 -3.82
CA ALA A 114 -5.86 8.78 -4.38
C ALA A 114 -5.74 9.13 -5.88
N ASP A 115 -4.53 9.46 -6.34
CA ASP A 115 -4.18 9.76 -7.73
C ASP A 115 -3.95 8.51 -8.60
N SER A 116 -4.32 7.33 -8.10
CA SER A 116 -4.14 6.03 -8.75
C SER A 116 -2.68 5.57 -8.93
N THR A 117 -1.72 6.26 -8.34
CA THR A 117 -0.34 5.77 -8.21
C THR A 117 -0.20 4.83 -7.02
N TYR A 118 0.92 4.11 -6.96
CA TYR A 118 1.22 3.15 -5.90
C TYR A 118 2.50 3.55 -5.17
N THR A 119 2.40 3.73 -3.86
CA THR A 119 3.57 3.91 -3.00
C THR A 119 4.06 2.56 -2.51
N PHE A 120 5.25 2.15 -2.93
CA PHE A 120 5.99 1.06 -2.31
C PHE A 120 6.93 1.64 -1.25
N GLU A 121 6.85 1.12 -0.03
CA GLU A 121 7.69 1.54 1.10
C GLU A 121 8.31 0.32 1.79
N GLN A 122 9.63 0.23 1.77
CA GLN A 122 10.39 -0.75 2.53
C GLN A 122 10.42 -0.34 4.01
N MET A 123 9.88 -1.20 4.87
CA MET A 123 9.73 -0.95 6.30
C MET A 123 10.98 -1.39 7.08
N SER A 124 11.40 -2.65 6.90
CA SER A 124 12.49 -3.27 7.65
C SER A 124 13.15 -4.38 6.82
N GLY A 125 14.32 -4.86 7.27
CA GLY A 125 15.08 -5.92 6.61
C GLY A 125 16.06 -5.42 5.55
N SER A 126 16.43 -6.32 4.64
CA SER A 126 17.49 -6.13 3.65
C SER A 126 17.17 -5.04 2.63
N THR A 127 18.16 -4.23 2.25
CA THR A 127 17.96 -3.19 1.22
C THR A 127 17.87 -3.82 -0.16
N ILE A 128 16.82 -3.52 -0.92
CA ILE A 128 16.70 -3.95 -2.32
C ILE A 128 17.86 -3.37 -3.12
N LYS A 129 18.61 -4.26 -3.78
CA LYS A 129 19.66 -3.90 -4.73
C LYS A 129 19.39 -4.56 -6.07
N ILE A 130 19.75 -3.85 -7.11
CA ILE A 130 19.78 -4.34 -8.49
C ILE A 130 21.19 -4.12 -9.06
N VAL A 131 21.56 -4.85 -10.10
CA VAL A 131 22.77 -4.59 -10.88
C VAL A 131 22.42 -3.71 -12.06
N VAL A 132 23.20 -2.65 -12.20
CA VAL A 132 23.16 -1.67 -13.26
C VAL A 132 24.60 -1.45 -13.70
N ASP A 133 24.91 -1.69 -14.97
CA ASP A 133 26.24 -1.47 -15.53
C ASP A 133 27.35 -2.13 -14.68
N ASN A 134 27.13 -3.40 -14.31
CA ASN A 134 28.00 -4.22 -13.45
C ASN A 134 28.22 -3.68 -12.02
N LYS A 135 27.39 -2.75 -11.55
CA LYS A 135 27.45 -2.18 -10.20
C LYS A 135 26.15 -2.38 -9.44
N TRP A 136 26.27 -2.60 -8.13
CA TRP A 136 25.12 -2.67 -7.23
C TRP A 136 24.53 -1.29 -7.00
N LEU A 137 23.31 -1.07 -7.48
CA LEU A 137 22.49 0.09 -7.19
C LEU A 137 21.52 -0.24 -6.06
N LYS A 138 21.59 0.50 -4.96
CA LYS A 138 20.58 0.44 -3.89
C LYS A 138 19.35 1.21 -4.31
N LEU A 139 18.17 0.60 -4.21
CA LEU A 139 16.92 1.32 -4.43
C LEU A 139 16.57 2.16 -3.19
N PRO A 140 15.89 3.31 -3.37
CA PRO A 140 15.39 4.07 -2.24
C PRO A 140 14.33 3.27 -1.49
N LYS A 141 14.17 3.55 -0.19
CA LYS A 141 13.15 2.88 0.64
C LYS A 141 11.73 3.16 0.17
N LYS A 142 11.50 4.25 -0.56
CA LYS A 142 10.20 4.65 -1.08
C LYS A 142 10.27 4.80 -2.58
N LEU A 143 9.37 4.13 -3.29
CA LEU A 143 9.23 4.19 -4.74
C LEU A 143 7.77 4.49 -5.08
N ILE A 144 7.57 5.36 -6.07
CA ILE A 144 6.25 5.59 -6.66
C ILE A 144 6.17 4.80 -7.94
N PHE A 145 5.17 3.94 -8.03
CA PHE A 145 4.85 3.15 -9.20
C PHE A 145 3.56 3.67 -9.86
N THR A 146 3.46 3.47 -11.16
CA THR A 146 2.29 3.79 -11.96
C THR A 146 1.82 2.55 -12.70
N ARG A 147 0.52 2.42 -12.94
CA ARG A 147 0.02 1.36 -13.83
C ARG A 147 0.64 1.54 -15.21
N LYS A 148 1.11 0.45 -15.80
CA LYS A 148 1.50 0.45 -17.20
C LYS A 148 0.26 0.74 -18.03
N LYS A 149 0.37 1.74 -18.91
CA LYS A 149 -0.67 2.07 -19.88
C LYS A 149 -0.67 1.07 -21.02
#